data_AF-A0A968XCJ5-F1
#
_entry.id   AF-A0A968XCJ5-F1
#
_cell.length_a   1.000
_cell.length_b   1.000
_cell.length_c   1.000
_cell.angle_alpha   90.00
_cell.angle_beta   90.00
_cell.angle_gamma   90.00
#
_symmetry.space_group_name_H-M   'P 1'
#
loop_
_entity.id
_entity.type
_entity.pdbx_description
1 polymer ?
#
loop_
_entity_poly.entity_id
_entity_poly.type
_entity_poly.pdbx_seq_one_letter_code
_entity_poly.pdbx_strand_id
1 'polypeptide(L)' 'MTTTVVLDKSLTSLQRHMSEYLPKLEAAIASIHKLRANDPNSEEFSQALADLHVAATILEPYSEGMVEAINNFTDDRPE' A
#
# COMPACT_ATOMS: atom_id res chain seq x y z
N MET A 1 30.21 -2.94 -14.59
CA MET A 1 29.50 -3.92 -13.73
C MET A 1 28.62 -3.25 -12.66
N THR A 2 28.56 -1.92 -12.59
CA THR A 2 27.86 -1.17 -11.53
C THR A 2 26.35 -1.04 -11.73
N THR A 3 25.87 -0.93 -12.97
CA THR A 3 24.45 -0.70 -13.29
C THR A 3 23.54 -1.85 -12.89
N THR A 4 23.97 -3.11 -13.10
CA THR A 4 23.20 -4.31 -12.73
C THR A 4 22.99 -4.40 -11.21
N VAL A 5 24.02 -4.05 -10.43
CA VAL A 5 23.96 -4.07 -8.96
C VAL A 5 23.03 -2.99 -8.41
N VAL A 6 22.94 -1.84 -9.09
CA VAL A 6 22.03 -0.76 -8.70
C VAL A 6 20.58 -1.15 -8.99
N LEU A 7 20.30 -1.67 -10.18
CA LEU A 7 18.96 -2.15 -10.57
C LEU A 7 18.45 -3.28 -9.66
N ASP A 8 19.30 -4.24 -9.30
CA ASP A 8 18.92 -5.34 -8.39
C ASP A 8 18.53 -4.81 -7.00
N LYS A 9 19.20 -3.76 -6.52
CA LYS A 9 18.91 -3.14 -5.22
C LYS A 9 17.59 -2.38 -5.23
N SER A 10 17.33 -1.56 -6.26
CA SER A 10 16.05 -0.84 -6.35
C SER A 10 14.88 -1.79 -6.61
N LEU A 11 15.08 -2.88 -7.37
CA LEU A 11 14.08 -3.93 -7.51
C LEU A 11 13.76 -4.60 -6.17
N THR A 12 14.78 -4.96 -5.40
CA THR A 12 14.60 -5.56 -4.06
C THR A 12 13.85 -4.60 -3.13
N SER A 13 14.18 -3.31 -3.17
CA SER A 13 13.48 -2.28 -2.40
C SER A 13 12.02 -2.16 -2.82
N LEU A 14 11.73 -2.15 -4.13
CA LEU A 14 10.36 -2.11 -4.65
C LEU A 14 9.55 -3.33 -4.20
N GLN A 15 10.11 -4.53 -4.30
CA GLN A 15 9.45 -5.76 -3.85
C GLN A 15 9.12 -5.73 -2.35
N ARG A 16 10.01 -5.17 -1.53
CA ARG A 16 9.75 -4.99 -0.10
C ARG A 16 8.59 -4.02 0.15
N HIS A 17 8.58 -2.87 -0.51
CA HIS A 17 7.45 -1.94 -0.36
C HIS A 17 6.15 -2.56 -0.86
N MET A 18 6.17 -3.33 -1.95
CA MET A 18 4.99 -4.06 -2.43
C MET A 18 4.44 -5.05 -1.41
N SER A 19 5.31 -5.84 -0.77
CA SER A 19 4.87 -6.82 0.23
C SER A 19 4.34 -6.17 1.51
N GLU A 20 4.86 -4.99 1.87
CA GLU A 20 4.42 -4.20 3.00
C GLU A 20 3.11 -3.43 2.71
N TYR A 21 2.95 -2.92 1.48
CA TYR A 21 1.82 -2.10 1.04
C TYR A 21 0.54 -2.91 0.82
N LEU A 22 0.65 -4.05 0.12
CA LEU A 22 -0.47 -4.88 -0.26
C LEU A 22 -1.43 -5.24 0.90
N PRO A 23 -0.97 -5.74 2.07
CA PRO A 23 -1.89 -6.09 3.15
C PRO A 23 -2.62 -4.87 3.74
N LYS A 24 -2.04 -3.67 3.67
CA LYS A 24 -2.70 -2.43 4.13
C LYS A 24 -3.79 -2.02 3.15
N LEU A 25 -3.52 -2.14 1.85
CA LEU A 25 -4.49 -1.90 0.81
C LEU A 25 -5.67 -2.88 0.90
N GLU A 26 -5.39 -4.17 1.09
CA GLU A 26 -6.42 -5.20 1.26
C GLU A 26 -7.31 -4.93 2.48
N ALA A 27 -6.74 -4.50 3.60
CA ALA A 27 -7.51 -4.12 4.78
C ALA A 27 -8.45 -2.95 4.50
N ALA A 28 -7.97 -1.90 3.82
CA ALA A 28 -8.81 -0.77 3.43
C ALA A 28 -9.96 -1.19 2.49
N ILE A 29 -9.65 -2.03 1.49
CA ILE A 29 -10.66 -2.58 0.56
C ILE A 29 -11.71 -3.40 1.30
N ALA A 30 -11.29 -4.24 2.24
CA ALA A 30 -12.21 -5.06 3.04
C ALA A 30 -13.17 -4.19 3.88
N SER A 31 -12.66 -3.12 4.49
CA SER A 31 -13.50 -2.17 5.24
C SER A 31 -14.50 -1.45 4.33
N ILE A 32 -14.09 -1.02 3.14
CA ILE A 32 -14.99 -0.40 2.15
C ILE A 32 -16.10 -1.37 1.73
N HIS A 33 -15.77 -2.65 1.50
CA HIS A 33 -16.77 -3.66 1.17
C HIS A 33 -17.77 -3.86 2.31
N LYS A 34 -17.31 -3.89 3.57
CA LYS A 34 -18.20 -3.98 4.74
C LYS A 34 -19.11 -2.75 4.85
N LEU A 35 -18.62 -1.54 4.61
CA LEU A 35 -19.45 -0.32 4.63
C LEU A 35 -20.54 -0.35 3.55
N ARG A 36 -20.26 -0.93 2.39
CA ARG A 36 -21.25 -1.05 1.30
C ARG A 36 -22.30 -2.13 1.56
N ALA A 37 -21.98 -3.13 2.38
CA ALA A 37 -22.82 -4.31 2.60
C ALA A 37 -23.69 -4.21 3.86
N ASN A 38 -23.34 -3.37 4.83
CA ASN A 38 -24.05 -3.27 6.12
C ASN A 38 -24.96 -2.04 6.21
N ASP A 39 -25.96 -2.10 7.08
CA ASP A 39 -26.84 -0.97 7.38
C ASP A 39 -26.04 0.17 8.05
N PRO A 40 -26.19 1.43 7.63
CA PRO A 40 -25.46 2.56 8.20
C PRO A 40 -25.62 2.78 9.71
N ASN A 41 -26.68 2.24 10.32
CA ASN A 41 -26.94 2.34 11.76
C ASN A 41 -26.49 1.07 12.53
N SER A 42 -25.88 0.09 11.86
CA SER A 42 -25.42 -1.13 12.49
C SER A 42 -24.06 -0.96 13.16
N GLU A 43 -23.79 -1.83 14.15
CA GLU A 43 -22.48 -1.87 14.82
C GLU A 43 -21.37 -2.28 13.84
N GLU A 44 -21.68 -3.18 12.90
CA GLU A 44 -20.75 -3.63 11.86
C GLU A 44 -20.33 -2.49 10.92
N PHE A 45 -21.26 -1.59 10.56
CA PHE A 45 -20.92 -0.40 9.79
C PHE A 45 -20.02 0.55 10.59
N SER A 46 -20.36 0.78 11.87
CA SER A 46 -19.56 1.63 12.76
C SER A 46 -18.12 1.08 12.92
N GLN A 47 -17.98 -0.23 13.09
CA GLN A 47 -16.68 -0.89 13.18
C GLN A 47 -15.92 -0.80 11.84
N ALA A 48 -16.58 -1.07 10.72
CA ALA A 48 -15.94 -0.96 9.40
C ALA A 48 -15.48 0.48 9.09
N LEU A 49 -16.19 1.49 9.59
CA LEU A 49 -15.79 2.89 9.44
C LEU A 49 -14.53 3.19 10.26
N ALA A 50 -14.46 2.71 11.50
CA ALA A 50 -13.27 2.83 12.34
C ALA A 50 -12.07 2.09 11.73
N ASP A 51 -12.28 0.87 11.25
CA ASP A 51 -11.25 0.06 10.58
C ASP A 51 -10.74 0.78 9.31
N LEU A 52 -11.64 1.36 8.51
CA LEU A 52 -11.26 2.13 7.32
C LEU A 52 -10.46 3.38 7.70
N HIS A 53 -10.84 4.08 8.78
CA HIS A 53 -10.11 5.26 9.24
C HIS A 53 -8.67 4.90 9.61
N VAL A 54 -8.47 3.84 10.39
CA VAL A 54 -7.13 3.33 10.74
C VAL A 54 -6.37 2.90 9.48
N ALA A 55 -7.01 2.16 8.59
CA ALA A 55 -6.37 1.71 7.35
C ALA A 55 -5.93 2.88 6.48
N ALA A 56 -6.76 3.92 6.32
CA ALA A 56 -6.43 5.11 5.54
C ALA A 56 -5.24 5.88 6.12
N THR A 57 -5.19 6.07 7.44
CA THR A 57 -4.05 6.73 8.11
C THR A 57 -2.76 5.95 7.97
N ILE A 58 -2.81 4.61 8.00
CA ILE A 58 -1.63 3.77 7.81
C ILE A 58 -1.23 3.72 6.34
N LEU A 59 -2.18 3.73 5.40
CA LEU A 59 -1.90 3.58 3.97
C LEU A 59 -1.14 4.78 3.39
N GLU A 60 -1.36 5.99 3.92
CA GLU A 60 -0.70 7.21 3.46
C GLU A 60 0.84 7.10 3.47
N PRO A 61 1.53 6.90 4.61
CA PRO A 61 2.99 6.80 4.63
C PRO A 61 3.53 5.59 3.84
N TYR A 62 2.78 4.49 3.75
CA TYR A 62 3.18 3.35 2.91
C TYR A 62 3.03 3.67 1.41
N SER A 63 2.07 4.51 1.04
CA SER A 63 1.90 4.99 -0.35
C SER A 63 3.05 5.88 -0.76
N GLU A 64 3.53 6.75 0.14
CA GLU A 64 4.72 7.57 -0.11
C GLU A 64 5.97 6.71 -0.36
N GLY A 65 6.23 5.72 0.51
CA GLY A 65 7.35 4.79 0.33
C GLY A 65 7.25 3.95 -0.94
N MET A 66 6.04 3.55 -1.33
CA MET A 66 5.80 2.87 -2.61
C MET A 66 6.15 3.78 -3.80
N VAL A 67 5.68 5.03 -3.79
CA VAL A 67 5.98 6.00 -4.86
C VAL A 67 7.48 6.23 -4.98
N GLU A 68 8.17 6.42 -3.87
CA GLU A 68 9.63 6.57 -3.85
C GLU A 68 10.34 5.34 -4.42
N ALA A 69 9.92 4.13 -4.03
CA ALA A 69 10.51 2.89 -4.55
C ALA A 69 10.28 2.69 -6.06
N ILE A 70 9.10 3.08 -6.57
CA ILE A 70 8.80 3.06 -8.00
C ILE A 70 9.70 4.06 -8.76
N ASN A 71 9.85 5.28 -8.25
CA ASN A 71 10.70 6.29 -8.86
C ASN A 71 12.15 5.81 -8.93
N ASN A 72 12.70 5.36 -7.80
CA ASN A 72 14.08 4.85 -7.73
C ASN A 72 14.32 3.68 -8.70
N PHE A 73 13.40 2.71 -8.77
CA PHE A 73 13.52 1.61 -9.73
C PHE A 73 13.43 2.09 -11.17
N THR A 74 12.57 3.07 -11.47
CA THR A 74 12.41 3.62 -12.81
C THR A 74 13.66 4.37 -13.26
N ASP A 75 14.23 5.20 -12.39
CA ASP A 75 15.43 6.00 -12.65
C ASP A 75 16.68 5.12 -12.82
N ASP A 76 16.74 3.97 -12.16
CA ASP A 76 17.85 3.02 -12.25
C ASP A 76 17.81 2.14 -13.51
N ARG A 77 16.70 2.15 -14.27
CA ARG A 77 16.61 1.38 -15.51
C ARG A 77 17.51 2.03 -16.57
N PRO A 78 18.37 1.26 -17.26
CA PRO A 78 19.06 1.75 -18.43
C PRO A 78 18.04 2.07 -19.53
N GLU A 79 18.20 3.22 -20.20
CA GLU A 79 17.40 3.62 -21.38
C GLU A 79 17.49 2.61 -22.53
#